data_AF-A0A8J6FUY0-F1
#
_entry.id   AF-A0A8J6FUY0-F1
#
_cell.length_a   1.000
_cell.length_b   1.000
_cell.length_c   1.000
_cell.angle_alpha   90.00
_cell.angle_beta   90.00
_cell.angle_gamma   90.00
#
_symmetry.space_group_name_H-M   'P 1'
#
loop_
_entity.id
_entity.type
_entity.pdbx_description
1 polymer ?
#
loop_
_entity_poly.entity_id
_entity_poly.type
_entity_poly.pdbx_seq_one_letter_code
_entity_poly.pdbx_strand_id
1 'polypeptide(L)'
;MRREFPNQDVYETPIYFSSDWLNEYWDAIAVDDYRFVYMGPSGSWTPFHADVFRSYSWSANICGRKKWLLFPPGEEEHLRDCKGHLPYDVTTAALQNYCPPPLEVIQEAGEIIFVPSGWHHQVYNLEDTISINHNWVNGCNVSIMWSFLQAELSAVQREIGEWKETMDDWEHHCQIILKSCTGIDYKEFYNFLKIIAEHRIQALQDGPEDNNLQGPNVMAPGPRHVLFDLRKIADTLILLTDNKDFQKLDTETLNPRPEDLLRTLERVIERGDCRA
;
A
#
# COMPACT_ATOMS: atom_id res chain seq x y z
N MET A 1 11.06 -3.92 13.27
CA MET A 1 11.44 -4.76 14.45
C MET A 1 12.14 -6.07 14.06
N ARG A 2 11.86 -6.64 12.88
CA ARG A 2 12.48 -7.89 12.39
C ARG A 2 13.97 -7.78 12.02
N ARG A 3 14.49 -6.62 11.60
CA ARG A 3 15.89 -6.51 11.16
C ARG A 3 16.94 -6.72 12.24
N GLU A 4 16.72 -6.19 13.45
CA GLU A 4 17.66 -6.36 14.58
C GLU A 4 17.46 -7.70 15.29
N PHE A 5 16.25 -8.26 15.24
CA PHE A 5 15.90 -9.52 15.89
C PHE A 5 15.19 -10.46 14.90
N PRO A 6 15.86 -10.94 13.84
CA PRO A 6 15.23 -11.70 12.75
C PRO A 6 14.71 -13.08 13.20
N ASN A 7 15.20 -13.58 14.33
CA ASN A 7 14.78 -14.85 14.91
C ASN A 7 13.65 -14.69 15.95
N GLN A 8 13.16 -13.47 16.17
CA GLN A 8 12.02 -13.23 17.07
C GLN A 8 10.74 -13.09 16.24
N ASP A 9 9.95 -14.15 16.23
CA ASP A 9 8.58 -14.13 15.72
C ASP A 9 7.68 -13.41 16.73
N VAL A 10 7.72 -12.07 16.70
CA VAL A 10 6.99 -11.21 17.65
C VAL A 10 5.48 -11.34 17.50
N TYR A 11 4.99 -11.56 16.28
CA TYR A 11 3.58 -11.86 15.99
C TYR A 11 3.44 -12.60 14.66
N GLU A 12 2.29 -13.26 14.48
CA GLU A 12 1.87 -13.86 13.21
C GLU A 12 0.78 -12.99 12.56
N THR A 13 0.90 -12.73 11.26
CA THR A 13 -0.14 -12.00 10.51
C THR A 13 -1.38 -12.90 10.37
N PRO A 14 -2.58 -12.43 10.76
CA PRO A 14 -3.81 -13.18 10.58
C PRO A 14 -4.01 -13.61 9.11
N ILE A 15 -4.55 -14.81 8.89
CA ILE A 15 -4.71 -15.39 7.54
C ILE A 15 -5.52 -14.51 6.59
N TYR A 16 -6.44 -13.69 7.11
CA TYR A 16 -7.24 -12.77 6.30
C TYR A 16 -6.43 -11.61 5.71
N PHE A 17 -5.23 -11.37 6.23
CA PHE A 17 -4.33 -10.28 5.84
C PHE A 17 -3.02 -10.81 5.24
N SER A 18 -2.95 -12.10 4.87
CA SER A 18 -1.70 -12.76 4.44
C SER A 18 -1.32 -12.50 2.98
N SER A 19 -2.25 -12.09 2.13
CA SER A 19 -1.94 -11.62 0.77
C SER A 19 -1.39 -10.20 0.83
N ASP A 20 -0.14 -10.09 1.26
CA ASP A 20 0.53 -8.83 1.59
C ASP A 20 1.70 -8.58 0.63
N TRP A 21 1.40 -8.02 -0.53
CA TRP A 21 2.41 -7.76 -1.55
C TRP A 21 3.41 -6.71 -1.09
N LEU A 22 2.98 -5.76 -0.27
CA LEU A 22 3.83 -4.64 0.17
C LEU A 22 5.01 -5.18 0.96
N ASN A 23 4.76 -5.96 2.00
CA ASN A 23 5.85 -6.47 2.80
C ASN A 23 6.57 -7.65 2.13
N GLU A 24 5.90 -8.42 1.26
CA GLU A 24 6.58 -9.41 0.41
C GLU A 24 7.68 -8.77 -0.46
N TYR A 25 7.40 -7.59 -1.04
CA TYR A 25 8.40 -6.81 -1.77
C TYR A 25 9.54 -6.32 -0.87
N TRP A 26 9.20 -5.72 0.27
CA TRP A 26 10.21 -5.14 1.16
C TRP A 26 11.09 -6.19 1.85
N ASP A 27 10.51 -7.34 2.20
CA ASP A 27 11.24 -8.51 2.71
C ASP A 27 12.20 -9.04 1.64
N ALA A 28 11.80 -9.09 0.36
CA ALA A 28 12.62 -9.59 -0.75
C ALA A 28 13.86 -8.72 -1.02
N ILE A 29 13.73 -7.39 -0.91
CA ILE A 29 14.87 -6.47 -1.10
C ILE A 29 15.60 -6.14 0.21
N ALA A 30 15.06 -6.58 1.35
CA ALA A 30 15.60 -6.40 2.69
C ALA A 30 15.92 -4.94 3.04
N VAL A 31 15.09 -3.98 2.60
CA VAL A 31 15.31 -2.53 2.81
C VAL A 31 14.44 -1.95 3.92
N ASP A 32 13.17 -2.33 4.01
CA ASP A 32 12.19 -1.72 4.92
C ASP A 32 11.08 -2.71 5.32
N ASP A 33 10.07 -2.27 6.07
CA ASP A 33 8.79 -2.95 6.26
C ASP A 33 7.65 -1.94 6.53
N TYR A 34 6.40 -2.39 6.38
CA TYR A 34 5.19 -1.63 6.71
C TYR A 34 4.50 -2.26 7.93
N ARG A 35 5.32 -2.63 8.93
CA ARG A 35 4.92 -3.32 10.17
C ARG A 35 5.48 -2.55 11.37
N PHE A 36 4.63 -1.80 12.05
CA PHE A 36 5.09 -0.85 13.07
C PHE A 36 4.27 -0.92 14.36
N VAL A 37 4.85 -0.37 15.43
CA VAL A 37 4.21 -0.24 16.74
C VAL A 37 3.83 1.21 16.94
N TYR A 38 2.57 1.46 17.29
CA TYR A 38 2.18 2.73 17.87
C TYR A 38 2.19 2.63 19.38
N MET A 39 2.80 3.63 20.01
CA MET A 39 2.77 3.83 21.46
C MET A 39 2.49 5.31 21.71
N GLY A 40 1.46 5.60 22.49
CA GLY A 40 1.08 6.98 22.79
C GLY A 40 0.33 7.11 24.12
N PRO A 41 0.53 8.22 24.85
CA PRO A 41 -0.16 8.46 26.11
C PRO A 41 -1.64 8.78 25.89
N SER A 42 -2.46 8.66 26.93
CA SER A 42 -3.85 9.13 26.94
C SER A 42 -3.96 10.58 26.48
N GLY A 43 -4.92 10.86 25.59
CA GLY A 43 -5.15 12.19 25.00
C GLY A 43 -4.31 12.48 23.75
N SER A 44 -3.34 11.62 23.40
CA SER A 44 -2.65 11.71 22.09
C SER A 44 -3.58 11.25 20.96
N TRP A 45 -3.30 11.71 19.75
CA TRP A 45 -4.12 11.41 18.58
C TRP A 45 -3.32 11.50 17.27
N THR A 46 -3.81 10.80 16.26
CA THR A 46 -3.29 10.84 14.89
C THR A 46 -4.23 11.68 14.02
N PRO A 47 -3.72 12.69 13.29
CA PRO A 47 -4.50 13.55 12.41
C PRO A 47 -5.32 12.83 11.35
N PHE A 48 -6.30 13.53 10.79
CA PHE A 48 -7.13 13.00 9.71
C PHE A 48 -6.29 12.69 8.46
N HIS A 49 -6.27 11.43 8.05
CA HIS A 49 -5.48 10.95 6.91
C HIS A 49 -6.07 9.67 6.35
N ALA A 50 -5.66 9.28 5.15
CA ALA A 50 -5.76 7.90 4.70
C ALA A 50 -4.35 7.32 4.59
N ASP A 51 -4.25 6.01 4.77
CA ASP A 51 -2.97 5.30 4.77
C ASP A 51 -2.16 5.53 3.48
N VAL A 52 -0.83 5.47 3.63
CA VAL A 52 0.15 5.51 2.54
C VAL A 52 -0.21 4.54 1.42
N PHE A 53 0.04 4.92 0.17
CA PHE A 53 -0.36 4.16 -1.02
C PHE A 53 -1.86 3.87 -1.15
N ARG A 54 -2.71 4.48 -0.30
CA ARG A 54 -4.10 4.05 -0.10
C ARG A 54 -4.16 2.56 0.25
N SER A 55 -3.18 2.06 0.99
CA SER A 55 -3.10 0.66 1.37
C SER A 55 -4.31 0.24 2.21
N TYR A 56 -4.47 -1.06 2.37
CA TYR A 56 -5.19 -1.58 3.53
C TYR A 56 -4.37 -1.35 4.80
N SER A 57 -5.01 -1.34 5.96
CA SER A 57 -4.31 -1.51 7.23
C SER A 57 -5.11 -2.33 8.23
N TRP A 58 -4.41 -2.96 9.17
CA TRP A 58 -5.01 -3.50 10.38
C TRP A 58 -4.24 -3.01 11.59
N SER A 59 -4.96 -2.79 12.69
CA SER A 59 -4.40 -2.34 13.97
C SER A 59 -4.89 -3.28 15.06
N ALA A 60 -3.98 -4.05 15.66
CA ALA A 60 -4.24 -4.86 16.84
C ALA A 60 -3.91 -4.04 18.10
N ASN A 61 -4.91 -3.72 18.89
CA ASN A 61 -4.72 -2.93 20.11
C ASN A 61 -4.26 -3.84 21.25
N ILE A 62 -3.04 -3.64 21.75
CA ILE A 62 -2.43 -4.51 22.76
C ILE A 62 -2.86 -4.10 24.17
N CYS A 63 -2.85 -2.80 24.45
CA CYS A 63 -3.34 -2.22 25.69
C CYS A 63 -3.91 -0.81 25.46
N GLY A 64 -4.68 -0.31 26.41
CA GLY A 64 -5.36 0.98 26.29
C GLY A 64 -6.61 0.90 25.42
N ARG A 65 -7.11 2.05 25.00
CA ARG A 65 -8.38 2.18 24.28
C ARG A 65 -8.25 3.24 23.20
N LYS A 66 -8.76 2.96 22.00
CA LYS A 66 -8.73 3.90 20.88
C LYS A 66 -10.12 4.27 20.43
N LYS A 67 -10.30 5.53 20.04
CA LYS A 67 -11.48 6.00 19.30
C LYS A 67 -11.09 6.29 17.86
N TRP A 68 -11.76 5.63 16.94
CA TRP A 68 -11.61 5.80 15.50
C TRP A 68 -12.79 6.59 14.94
N LEU A 69 -12.49 7.58 14.12
CA LEU A 69 -13.46 8.29 13.27
C LEU A 69 -13.12 7.90 11.84
N LEU A 70 -13.99 7.13 11.19
CA LEU A 70 -13.76 6.53 9.88
C LEU A 70 -14.71 7.12 8.84
N PHE A 71 -14.16 7.48 7.69
CA PHE A 71 -14.88 8.07 6.57
C PHE A 71 -14.72 7.17 5.33
N PRO A 72 -15.83 6.69 4.74
CA PRO A 72 -15.79 5.98 3.47
C PRO A 72 -15.08 6.79 2.37
N PRO A 73 -14.40 6.13 1.41
CA PRO A 73 -13.72 6.82 0.32
C PRO A 73 -14.67 7.72 -0.46
N GLY A 74 -14.27 8.97 -0.66
CA GLY A 74 -15.05 10.03 -1.29
C GLY A 74 -15.72 10.99 -0.31
N GLU A 75 -15.98 10.57 0.94
CA GLU A 75 -16.57 11.45 1.96
C GLU A 75 -15.60 12.55 2.40
N GLU A 76 -14.29 12.32 2.30
CA GLU A 76 -13.27 13.33 2.58
C GLU A 76 -13.36 14.55 1.65
N GLU A 77 -13.90 14.40 0.44
CA GLU A 77 -14.00 15.48 -0.54
C GLU A 77 -14.94 16.58 -0.05
N HIS A 78 -15.93 16.22 0.77
CA HIS A 78 -16.85 17.17 1.39
C HIS A 78 -16.24 17.92 2.57
N LEU A 79 -15.07 17.48 3.05
CA LEU A 79 -14.35 18.10 4.16
C LEU A 79 -13.28 19.08 3.68
N ARG A 80 -13.02 19.16 2.37
CA ARG A 80 -11.99 20.05 1.82
C ARG A 80 -12.32 21.52 2.03
N ASP A 81 -11.30 22.31 2.36
CA ASP A 81 -11.42 23.77 2.39
C ASP A 81 -11.51 24.37 0.98
N CYS A 82 -11.67 25.70 0.89
CA CYS A 82 -11.74 26.40 -0.41
C CYS A 82 -10.46 26.32 -1.25
N LYS A 83 -9.35 25.84 -0.67
CA LYS A 83 -8.07 25.61 -1.34
C LYS A 83 -7.86 24.12 -1.66
N GLY A 84 -8.82 23.26 -1.33
CA GLY A 84 -8.75 21.82 -1.57
C GLY A 84 -8.00 21.03 -0.49
N HIS A 85 -7.61 21.63 0.64
CA HIS A 85 -6.92 20.91 1.72
C HIS A 85 -7.91 20.15 2.60
N LEU A 86 -7.52 18.95 3.01
CA LEU A 86 -8.25 18.19 4.03
C LEU A 86 -8.02 18.83 5.42
N PRO A 87 -9.00 18.72 6.33
CA PRO A 87 -8.85 19.23 7.68
C PRO A 87 -7.79 18.43 8.43
N TYR A 88 -7.05 19.09 9.30
CA TYR A 88 -6.11 18.41 10.21
C TYR A 88 -6.84 17.70 11.35
N ASP A 89 -7.91 18.31 11.86
CA ASP A 89 -8.78 17.78 12.91
C ASP A 89 -10.25 17.84 12.46
N VAL A 90 -10.88 16.68 12.29
CA VAL A 90 -12.29 16.56 11.90
C VAL A 90 -13.29 16.86 13.02
N THR A 91 -12.83 17.04 14.26
CA THR A 91 -13.69 17.30 15.42
C THR A 91 -13.86 18.79 15.73
N THR A 92 -13.26 19.66 14.92
CA THR A 92 -13.37 21.12 15.08
C THR A 92 -14.82 21.60 15.02
N ALA A 93 -15.12 22.70 15.71
CA ALA A 93 -16.47 23.27 15.78
C ALA A 93 -17.07 23.59 14.39
N ALA A 94 -16.23 23.90 13.40
CA ALA A 94 -16.65 24.13 12.02
C ALA A 94 -17.21 22.88 11.33
N LEU A 95 -16.78 21.68 11.76
CA LEU A 95 -17.12 20.38 11.16
C LEU A 95 -18.08 19.55 12.02
N GLN A 96 -18.45 20.02 13.22
CA GLN A 96 -19.35 19.31 14.14
C GLN A 96 -20.74 18.99 13.57
N ASN A 97 -21.19 19.70 12.53
CA ASN A 97 -22.48 19.49 11.89
C ASN A 97 -22.38 18.75 10.54
N TYR A 98 -21.25 18.10 10.25
CA TYR A 98 -21.07 17.33 9.02
C TYR A 98 -22.06 16.15 8.91
N CYS A 99 -22.56 15.91 7.70
CA CYS A 99 -23.51 14.84 7.40
C CYS A 99 -23.16 14.17 6.06
N PRO A 100 -23.02 12.82 6.01
CA PRO A 100 -23.25 11.88 7.10
C PRO A 100 -22.17 11.95 8.19
N PRO A 101 -22.48 11.67 9.47
CA PRO A 101 -21.46 11.62 10.51
C PRO A 101 -20.43 10.51 10.22
N PRO A 102 -19.19 10.63 10.73
CA PRO A 102 -18.21 9.55 10.63
C PRO A 102 -18.72 8.27 11.28
N LEU A 103 -18.22 7.14 10.80
CA LEU A 103 -18.33 5.88 11.52
C LEU A 103 -17.41 5.96 12.75
N GLU A 104 -18.02 6.00 13.93
CA GLU A 104 -17.30 6.01 15.20
C GLU A 104 -17.14 4.58 15.75
N VAL A 105 -15.90 4.19 16.05
CA VAL A 105 -15.57 2.89 16.64
C VAL A 105 -14.68 3.09 17.86
N ILE A 106 -15.06 2.47 18.98
CA ILE A 106 -14.20 2.34 20.15
C ILE A 106 -13.55 0.97 20.06
N GLN A 107 -12.22 0.96 19.97
CA GLN A 107 -11.41 -0.25 19.94
C GLN A 107 -10.85 -0.48 21.34
N GLU A 108 -11.24 -1.60 21.94
CA GLU A 108 -10.77 -2.06 23.25
C GLU A 108 -9.46 -2.86 23.14
N ALA A 109 -8.82 -3.16 24.27
CA ALA A 109 -7.62 -4.00 24.29
C ALA A 109 -7.94 -5.43 23.84
N GLY A 110 -7.07 -6.02 23.01
CA GLY A 110 -7.24 -7.33 22.41
C GLY A 110 -8.02 -7.34 21.09
N GLU A 111 -8.61 -6.22 20.68
CA GLU A 111 -9.36 -6.12 19.44
C GLU A 111 -8.48 -5.75 18.24
N ILE A 112 -8.86 -6.24 17.06
CA ILE A 112 -8.25 -5.88 15.78
C ILE A 112 -9.27 -5.11 14.95
N ILE A 113 -8.88 -3.94 14.44
CA ILE A 113 -9.65 -3.20 13.44
C ILE A 113 -8.98 -3.33 12.08
N PHE A 114 -9.78 -3.53 11.04
CA PHE A 114 -9.38 -3.50 9.65
C PHE A 114 -9.87 -2.20 9.01
N VAL A 115 -8.96 -1.47 8.36
CA VAL A 115 -9.25 -0.25 7.62
C VAL A 115 -9.13 -0.56 6.12
N PRO A 116 -10.23 -0.43 5.35
CA PRO A 116 -10.18 -0.69 3.93
C PRO A 116 -9.39 0.40 3.18
N SER A 117 -8.91 0.05 1.98
CA SER A 117 -8.17 0.96 1.10
C SER A 117 -8.92 2.28 0.86
N GLY A 118 -8.21 3.39 1.05
CA GLY A 118 -8.72 4.75 0.80
C GLY A 118 -9.61 5.34 1.89
N TRP A 119 -9.87 4.62 2.99
CA TRP A 119 -10.67 5.17 4.09
C TRP A 119 -9.87 6.20 4.87
N HIS A 120 -10.33 7.44 4.84
CA HIS A 120 -9.76 8.47 5.68
C HIS A 120 -10.24 8.30 7.12
N HIS A 121 -9.35 8.54 8.07
CA HIS A 121 -9.62 8.32 9.47
C HIS A 121 -8.79 9.19 10.40
N GLN A 122 -9.32 9.41 11.60
CA GLN A 122 -8.66 10.10 12.71
C GLN A 122 -8.76 9.22 13.96
N VAL A 123 -7.68 9.11 14.73
CA VAL A 123 -7.59 8.14 15.84
C VAL A 123 -7.16 8.84 17.11
N TYR A 124 -7.88 8.62 18.20
CA TYR A 124 -7.56 9.13 19.53
C TYR A 124 -7.21 7.99 20.48
N ASN A 125 -6.15 8.14 21.25
CA ASN A 125 -5.84 7.27 22.38
C ASN A 125 -6.60 7.79 23.61
N LEU A 126 -7.63 7.07 24.04
CA LEU A 126 -8.42 7.42 25.23
C LEU A 126 -7.66 7.07 26.52
N GLU A 127 -6.75 6.10 26.45
CA GLU A 127 -5.87 5.66 27.53
C GLU A 127 -4.43 5.52 26.99
N ASP A 128 -3.46 5.30 27.87
CA ASP A 128 -2.10 4.96 27.44
C ASP A 128 -2.14 3.68 26.60
N THR A 129 -1.71 3.78 25.35
CA THR A 129 -2.04 2.80 24.33
C THR A 129 -0.79 2.28 23.61
N ILE A 130 -0.78 0.97 23.38
CA ILE A 130 0.18 0.30 22.51
C ILE A 130 -0.62 -0.52 21.49
N SER A 131 -0.31 -0.38 20.20
CA SER A 131 -0.87 -1.23 19.13
C SER A 131 0.18 -1.70 18.14
N ILE A 132 -0.09 -2.84 17.52
CA ILE A 132 0.65 -3.32 16.34
C ILE A 132 -0.17 -2.95 15.11
N ASN A 133 0.49 -2.32 14.15
CA ASN A 133 -0.10 -1.87 12.91
C ASN A 133 0.64 -2.45 11.73
N HIS A 134 -0.11 -2.72 10.67
CA HIS A 134 0.40 -3.38 9.48
C HIS A 134 -0.36 -2.87 8.27
N ASN A 135 0.37 -2.34 7.28
CA ASN A 135 -0.20 -1.88 6.03
C ASN A 135 0.15 -2.85 4.90
N TRP A 136 -0.79 -3.06 3.97
CA TRP A 136 -0.55 -3.91 2.82
C TRP A 136 -1.34 -3.52 1.58
N VAL A 137 -0.84 -3.96 0.43
CA VAL A 137 -1.49 -3.87 -0.89
C VAL A 137 -1.56 -5.28 -1.46
N ASN A 138 -2.54 -5.54 -2.33
CA ASN A 138 -2.63 -6.76 -3.12
C ASN A 138 -3.39 -6.53 -4.43
N GLY A 139 -3.73 -7.62 -5.14
CA GLY A 139 -4.42 -7.57 -6.42
C GLY A 139 -5.76 -6.84 -6.39
N CYS A 140 -6.38 -6.65 -5.22
CA CYS A 140 -7.64 -5.93 -5.09
C CYS A 140 -7.48 -4.41 -5.10
N ASN A 141 -6.32 -3.86 -4.73
CA ASN A 141 -6.11 -2.42 -4.61
C ASN A 141 -4.79 -1.89 -5.23
N VAL A 142 -4.00 -2.72 -5.92
CA VAL A 142 -2.77 -2.29 -6.57
C VAL A 142 -2.99 -1.18 -7.62
N SER A 143 -4.13 -1.17 -8.31
CA SER A 143 -4.49 -0.10 -9.25
C SER A 143 -4.82 1.22 -8.55
N ILE A 144 -5.26 1.18 -7.29
CA ILE A 144 -5.49 2.36 -6.45
C ILE A 144 -4.14 2.94 -6.03
N MET A 145 -3.19 2.09 -5.63
CA MET A 145 -1.80 2.49 -5.37
C MET A 145 -1.18 3.15 -6.60
N TRP A 146 -1.41 2.59 -7.80
CA TRP A 146 -0.94 3.22 -9.04
C TRP A 146 -1.57 4.59 -9.31
N SER A 147 -2.88 4.72 -9.09
CA SER A 147 -3.58 6.01 -9.21
C SER A 147 -3.06 7.04 -8.21
N PHE A 148 -2.74 6.60 -6.98
CA PHE A 148 -2.12 7.45 -5.96
C PHE A 148 -0.76 7.98 -6.42
N LEU A 149 0.14 7.12 -6.90
CA LEU A 149 1.47 7.55 -7.37
C LEU A 149 1.38 8.56 -8.53
N GLN A 150 0.41 8.40 -9.43
CA GLN A 150 0.15 9.37 -10.51
C GLN A 150 -0.33 10.73 -10.00
N ALA A 151 -1.20 10.73 -8.99
CA ALA A 151 -1.67 11.96 -8.36
C ALA A 151 -0.53 12.68 -7.62
N GLU A 152 0.31 11.93 -6.91
CA GLU A 152 1.48 12.48 -6.21
C GLU A 152 2.52 13.02 -7.20
N LEU A 153 2.83 12.32 -8.29
CA LEU A 153 3.72 12.86 -9.32
C LEU A 153 3.17 14.15 -9.94
N SER A 154 1.86 14.19 -10.19
CA SER A 154 1.20 15.39 -10.69
C SER A 154 1.28 16.55 -9.69
N ALA A 155 1.18 16.26 -8.39
CA ALA A 155 1.38 17.27 -7.34
C ALA A 155 2.83 17.78 -7.35
N VAL A 156 3.82 16.88 -7.36
CA VAL A 156 5.25 17.23 -7.47
C VAL A 156 5.50 18.13 -8.68
N GLN A 157 5.06 17.73 -9.87
CA GLN A 157 5.25 18.49 -11.11
C GLN A 157 4.61 19.88 -11.07
N ARG A 158 3.47 20.04 -10.36
CA ARG A 158 2.85 21.36 -10.16
C ARG A 158 3.66 22.23 -9.22
N GLU A 159 4.10 21.67 -8.09
CA GLU A 159 4.83 22.42 -7.06
C GLU A 159 6.17 22.94 -7.55
N ILE A 160 6.92 22.13 -8.31
CA ILE A 160 8.22 22.55 -8.87
C ILE A 160 8.12 23.05 -10.32
N GLY A 161 6.90 23.23 -10.85
CA GLY A 161 6.62 23.48 -12.27
C GLY A 161 7.31 24.71 -12.86
N GLU A 162 7.58 25.73 -12.05
CA GLU A 162 8.27 26.95 -12.49
C GLU A 162 9.70 26.70 -12.99
N TRP A 163 10.33 25.60 -12.57
CA TRP A 163 11.70 25.25 -12.91
C TRP A 163 11.84 24.36 -14.15
N LYS A 164 10.71 23.94 -14.75
CA LYS A 164 10.69 22.91 -15.80
C LYS A 164 11.58 23.20 -17.00
N GLU A 165 11.61 24.45 -17.45
CA GLU A 165 12.40 24.86 -18.63
C GLU A 165 13.88 25.12 -18.30
N THR A 166 14.23 25.24 -17.01
CA THR A 166 15.58 25.58 -16.56
C THR A 166 16.30 24.43 -15.86
N MET A 167 15.57 23.39 -15.49
CA MET A 167 16.09 22.23 -14.78
C MET A 167 16.40 21.12 -15.78
N ASP A 168 17.68 20.80 -15.92
CA ASP A 168 18.11 19.62 -16.67
C ASP A 168 17.53 18.35 -16.02
N ASP A 169 17.19 17.36 -16.83
CA ASP A 169 16.65 16.07 -16.37
C ASP A 169 15.41 16.20 -15.46
N TRP A 170 14.51 17.12 -15.84
CA TRP A 170 13.26 17.43 -15.15
C TRP A 170 12.49 16.19 -14.66
N GLU A 171 12.35 15.17 -15.52
CA GLU A 171 11.57 13.98 -15.17
C GLU A 171 12.26 13.15 -14.08
N HIS A 172 13.59 13.06 -14.08
CA HIS A 172 14.34 12.41 -13.02
C HIS A 172 14.18 13.14 -11.67
N HIS A 173 14.27 14.48 -11.67
CA HIS A 173 14.05 15.27 -10.46
C HIS A 173 12.63 15.10 -9.90
N CYS A 174 11.61 15.03 -10.77
CA CYS A 174 10.26 14.72 -10.34
C CYS A 174 10.17 13.34 -9.66
N GLN A 175 10.85 12.32 -10.20
CA GLN A 175 10.88 10.98 -9.59
C GLN A 175 11.64 10.97 -8.25
N ILE A 176 12.73 11.72 -8.10
CA ILE A 176 13.45 11.85 -6.81
C ILE A 176 12.51 12.42 -5.73
N ILE A 177 11.79 13.50 -6.05
CA ILE A 177 10.89 14.13 -5.09
C ILE A 177 9.70 13.22 -4.81
N LEU A 178 9.12 12.60 -5.84
CA LEU A 178 8.06 11.59 -5.68
C LEU A 178 8.48 10.52 -4.68
N LYS A 179 9.65 9.90 -4.89
CA LYS A 179 10.20 8.89 -3.99
C LYS A 179 10.39 9.41 -2.57
N SER A 180 10.85 10.65 -2.41
CA SER A 180 11.00 11.25 -1.08
C SER A 180 9.65 11.47 -0.38
N CYS A 181 8.57 11.72 -1.13
CA CYS A 181 7.24 11.97 -0.59
C CYS A 181 6.46 10.67 -0.30
N THR A 182 6.61 9.66 -1.17
CA THR A 182 5.76 8.45 -1.14
C THR A 182 6.52 7.19 -0.73
N GLY A 183 7.85 7.22 -0.71
CA GLY A 183 8.72 6.07 -0.44
C GLY A 183 9.16 5.30 -1.68
N ILE A 184 8.49 5.46 -2.84
CA ILE A 184 8.86 4.80 -4.10
C ILE A 184 8.64 5.71 -5.32
N ASP A 185 9.48 5.55 -6.34
CA ASP A 185 9.24 6.14 -7.66
C ASP A 185 8.54 5.14 -8.61
N TYR A 186 8.30 5.55 -9.87
CA TYR A 186 7.64 4.68 -10.85
C TYR A 186 8.48 3.45 -11.24
N LYS A 187 9.82 3.54 -11.22
CA LYS A 187 10.70 2.39 -11.51
C LYS A 187 10.66 1.40 -10.36
N GLU A 188 10.61 1.88 -9.13
CA GLU A 188 10.41 1.04 -7.94
C GLU A 188 9.01 0.44 -7.89
N PHE A 189 7.98 1.15 -8.35
CA PHE A 189 6.65 0.57 -8.53
C PHE A 189 6.65 -0.57 -9.58
N TYR A 190 7.40 -0.42 -10.68
CA TYR A 190 7.63 -1.52 -11.61
C TYR A 190 8.33 -2.71 -10.93
N ASN A 191 9.40 -2.47 -10.17
CA ASN A 191 10.13 -3.53 -9.46
C ASN A 191 9.26 -4.23 -8.43
N PHE A 192 8.36 -3.49 -7.76
CA PHE A 192 7.31 -4.03 -6.90
C PHE A 192 6.44 -5.03 -7.67
N LEU A 193 5.84 -4.62 -8.79
CA LEU A 193 5.03 -5.52 -9.63
C LEU A 193 5.81 -6.74 -10.12
N LYS A 194 7.07 -6.53 -10.53
CA LYS A 194 7.96 -7.58 -11.01
C LYS A 194 8.24 -8.64 -9.94
N ILE A 195 8.63 -8.25 -8.73
CA ILE A 195 8.97 -9.19 -7.66
C ILE A 195 7.76 -10.05 -7.31
N ILE A 196 6.58 -9.44 -7.18
CA ILE A 196 5.35 -10.19 -6.90
C ILE A 196 5.02 -11.14 -8.06
N ALA A 197 5.15 -10.69 -9.31
CA ALA A 197 4.95 -11.56 -10.48
C ALA A 197 5.89 -12.77 -10.46
N GLU A 198 7.18 -12.57 -10.15
CA GLU A 198 8.18 -13.64 -10.08
C GLU A 198 7.82 -14.66 -8.98
N HIS A 199 7.46 -14.19 -7.79
CA HIS A 199 7.03 -15.07 -6.70
C HIS A 199 5.75 -15.85 -7.04
N ARG A 200 4.78 -15.21 -7.70
CA ARG A 200 3.53 -15.86 -8.14
C ARG A 200 3.79 -16.89 -9.24
N ILE A 201 4.67 -16.60 -10.19
CA ILE A 201 5.09 -17.57 -11.22
C ILE A 201 5.79 -18.76 -10.58
N GLN A 202 6.68 -18.51 -9.61
CA GLN A 202 7.38 -19.57 -8.87
C GLN A 202 6.38 -20.47 -8.11
N ALA A 203 5.40 -19.88 -7.42
CA ALA A 203 4.36 -20.62 -6.71
C ALA A 203 3.51 -21.53 -7.63
N LEU A 204 3.34 -21.19 -8.91
CA LEU A 204 2.69 -22.08 -9.89
C LEU A 204 3.58 -23.25 -10.35
N GLN A 205 4.90 -23.11 -10.24
CA GLN A 205 5.87 -24.13 -10.64
C GLN A 205 6.11 -25.16 -9.54
N ASP A 206 6.19 -24.71 -8.28
CA ASP A 206 6.49 -25.56 -7.13
C ASP A 206 5.35 -26.54 -6.79
N GLY A 207 4.12 -26.25 -7.26
CA GLY A 207 2.96 -27.10 -6.99
C GLY A 207 2.54 -27.10 -5.51
N PRO A 208 1.40 -27.74 -5.16
CA PRO A 208 0.88 -27.69 -3.79
C PRO A 208 1.70 -28.48 -2.76
N GLU A 209 2.63 -29.36 -3.19
CA GLU A 209 3.35 -30.29 -2.30
C GLU A 209 4.70 -29.77 -1.76
N ASP A 210 5.28 -28.72 -2.34
CA ASP A 210 6.61 -28.19 -1.95
C ASP A 210 6.55 -26.99 -0.98
N ASN A 211 5.36 -26.60 -0.50
CA ASN A 211 5.15 -25.50 0.46
C ASN A 211 5.69 -25.76 1.89
N ASN A 212 6.57 -26.75 2.07
CA ASN A 212 7.19 -27.08 3.35
C ASN A 212 8.49 -26.29 3.64
N LEU A 213 8.83 -25.29 2.82
CA LEU A 213 10.04 -24.51 3.00
C LEU A 213 9.72 -23.04 3.32
N GLN A 214 9.81 -22.75 4.62
CA GLN A 214 10.15 -21.48 5.31
C GLN A 214 9.03 -20.76 6.08
N GLY A 215 9.14 -20.84 7.43
CA GLY A 215 8.53 -19.91 8.39
C GLY A 215 7.11 -20.25 8.85
N PRO A 216 6.65 -19.69 10.00
CA PRO A 216 5.35 -20.00 10.55
C PRO A 216 4.23 -19.53 9.60
N ASN A 217 3.60 -20.51 8.94
CA ASN A 217 2.19 -20.54 8.58
C ASN A 217 1.60 -19.37 7.75
N VAL A 218 2.34 -18.85 6.76
CA VAL A 218 1.69 -18.17 5.63
C VAL A 218 1.24 -19.26 4.65
N MET A 219 -0.03 -19.66 4.71
CA MET A 219 -0.61 -20.55 3.71
C MET A 219 -0.38 -19.94 2.32
N ALA A 220 0.45 -20.60 1.51
CA ALA A 220 0.73 -20.14 0.16
C ALA A 220 -0.59 -19.97 -0.61
N PRO A 221 -0.76 -18.88 -1.36
CA PRO A 221 -1.99 -18.63 -2.10
C PRO A 221 -2.27 -19.79 -3.05
N GLY A 222 -3.51 -20.29 -3.04
CA GLY A 222 -3.93 -21.35 -3.96
C GLY A 222 -3.82 -20.91 -5.42
N PRO A 223 -3.79 -21.85 -6.39
CA PRO A 223 -3.52 -21.53 -7.80
C PRO A 223 -4.49 -20.51 -8.40
N ARG A 224 -5.75 -20.49 -7.96
CA ARG A 224 -6.73 -19.49 -8.40
C ARG A 224 -6.43 -18.08 -7.89
N HIS A 225 -5.95 -17.96 -6.66
CA HIS A 225 -5.51 -16.69 -6.10
C HIS A 225 -4.27 -16.22 -6.85
N VAL A 226 -3.30 -17.11 -7.08
CA VAL A 226 -2.09 -16.79 -7.84
C VAL A 226 -2.42 -16.28 -9.25
N LEU A 227 -3.34 -16.94 -9.97
CA LEU A 227 -3.79 -16.47 -11.28
C LEU A 227 -4.53 -15.13 -11.21
N PHE A 228 -5.32 -14.88 -10.16
CA PHE A 228 -5.93 -13.56 -9.93
C PHE A 228 -4.85 -12.48 -9.74
N ASP A 229 -3.85 -12.74 -8.91
CA ASP A 229 -2.75 -11.81 -8.66
C ASP A 229 -1.98 -11.50 -9.96
N LEU A 230 -1.61 -12.52 -10.75
CA LEU A 230 -0.92 -12.34 -12.02
C LEU A 230 -1.74 -11.50 -13.02
N ARG A 231 -3.05 -11.72 -13.10
CA ARG A 231 -3.94 -10.89 -13.93
C ARG A 231 -3.95 -9.44 -13.47
N LYS A 232 -4.02 -9.19 -12.16
CA LYS A 232 -4.01 -7.83 -11.61
C LYS A 232 -2.68 -7.12 -11.82
N ILE A 233 -1.58 -7.85 -11.79
CA ILE A 233 -0.28 -7.32 -12.17
C ILE A 233 -0.25 -6.99 -13.66
N ALA A 234 -0.72 -7.87 -14.55
CA ALA A 234 -0.78 -7.60 -15.99
C ALA A 234 -1.65 -6.37 -16.31
N ASP A 235 -2.86 -6.28 -15.74
CA ASP A 235 -3.75 -5.12 -15.87
C ASP A 235 -3.04 -3.82 -15.47
N THR A 236 -2.34 -3.85 -14.33
CA THR A 236 -1.64 -2.66 -13.81
C THR A 236 -0.40 -2.32 -14.62
N LEU A 237 0.31 -3.33 -15.12
CA LEU A 237 1.50 -3.15 -15.95
C LEU A 237 1.14 -2.50 -17.28
N ILE A 238 0.00 -2.84 -17.89
CA ILE A 238 -0.55 -2.16 -19.07
C ILE A 238 -0.77 -0.67 -18.77
N LEU A 239 -1.43 -0.36 -17.64
CA LEU A 239 -1.67 1.03 -17.23
C LEU A 239 -0.36 1.79 -16.98
N LEU A 240 0.67 1.12 -16.46
CA LEU A 240 1.99 1.70 -16.25
C LEU A 240 2.70 1.98 -17.58
N THR A 241 2.70 1.03 -18.52
CA THR A 241 3.36 1.20 -19.83
C THR A 241 2.67 2.21 -20.73
N ASP A 242 1.35 2.38 -20.58
CA ASP A 242 0.56 3.39 -21.31
C ASP A 242 0.69 4.80 -20.70
N ASN A 243 1.27 4.92 -19.51
CA ASN A 243 1.42 6.21 -18.84
C ASN A 243 2.51 7.06 -19.48
N LYS A 244 2.15 8.29 -19.87
CA LYS A 244 3.05 9.22 -20.58
C LYS A 244 4.26 9.65 -19.77
N ASP A 245 4.15 9.78 -18.46
CA ASP A 245 5.29 10.18 -17.62
C ASP A 245 6.25 9.01 -17.45
N PHE A 246 5.74 7.78 -17.32
CA PHE A 246 6.57 6.58 -17.33
C PHE A 246 7.33 6.39 -18.65
N GLN A 247 6.69 6.65 -19.79
CA GLN A 247 7.32 6.56 -21.12
C GLN A 247 8.48 7.54 -21.34
N LYS A 248 8.58 8.61 -20.54
CA LYS A 248 9.70 9.55 -20.60
C LYS A 248 10.89 9.11 -19.75
N LEU A 249 10.70 8.12 -18.87
CA LEU A 249 11.79 7.61 -18.03
C LEU A 249 12.66 6.65 -18.84
N ASP A 250 13.96 6.64 -18.53
CA ASP A 250 14.86 5.62 -19.05
C ASP A 250 14.51 4.24 -18.47
N THR A 251 13.82 3.42 -19.25
CA THR A 251 13.43 2.06 -18.88
C THR A 251 14.46 1.00 -19.27
N GLU A 252 15.59 1.36 -19.89
CA GLU A 252 16.65 0.39 -20.25
C GLU A 252 17.30 -0.26 -19.02
N THR A 253 17.25 0.46 -17.90
CA THR A 253 17.69 -0.03 -16.58
C THR A 253 16.78 -1.09 -15.96
N LEU A 254 15.58 -1.30 -16.50
CA LEU A 254 14.61 -2.28 -15.99
C LEU A 254 14.86 -3.65 -16.62
N ASN A 255 14.99 -4.68 -15.76
CA ASN A 255 15.19 -6.05 -16.20
C ASN A 255 14.24 -7.02 -15.45
N PRO A 256 13.37 -7.78 -16.15
CA PRO A 256 13.09 -7.67 -17.59
C PRO A 256 12.53 -6.28 -17.95
N ARG A 257 12.40 -5.97 -19.25
CA ARG A 257 11.64 -4.78 -19.66
C ARG A 257 10.15 -4.98 -19.36
N PRO A 258 9.38 -3.91 -19.10
CA PRO A 258 7.94 -4.01 -18.82
C PRO A 258 7.15 -4.84 -19.86
N GLU A 259 7.44 -4.67 -21.15
CA GLU A 259 6.76 -5.40 -22.22
C GLU A 259 7.14 -6.90 -22.25
N ASP A 260 8.37 -7.23 -21.85
CA ASP A 260 8.83 -8.62 -21.75
C ASP A 260 8.19 -9.34 -20.56
N LEU A 261 8.04 -8.63 -19.44
CA LEU A 261 7.31 -9.13 -18.29
C LEU A 261 5.84 -9.35 -18.65
N LEU A 262 5.19 -8.39 -19.30
CA LEU A 262 3.80 -8.50 -19.73
C LEU A 262 3.57 -9.73 -20.63
N ARG A 263 4.39 -9.93 -21.66
CA ARG A 263 4.35 -11.13 -22.52
C ARG A 263 4.56 -12.43 -21.75
N THR A 264 5.32 -12.39 -20.66
CA THR A 264 5.52 -13.55 -19.80
C THR A 264 4.28 -13.84 -18.95
N LEU A 265 3.67 -12.81 -18.37
CA LEU A 265 2.43 -12.90 -17.62
C LEU A 265 1.29 -13.47 -18.47
N GLU A 266 1.08 -12.94 -19.69
CA GLU A 266 0.04 -13.41 -20.61
C GLU A 266 0.17 -14.91 -20.90
N ARG A 267 1.38 -15.38 -21.23
CA ARG A 267 1.65 -16.81 -21.48
C ARG A 267 1.40 -17.68 -20.26
N VAL A 268 1.72 -17.20 -19.06
CA VAL A 268 1.51 -17.97 -17.81
C VAL A 268 0.02 -18.03 -17.47
N ILE A 269 -0.71 -16.91 -17.61
CA ILE A 269 -2.15 -16.83 -17.36
C ILE A 269 -2.91 -17.73 -18.32
N GLU A 270 -2.63 -17.68 -19.62
CA GLU A 270 -3.25 -18.56 -20.63
C GLU A 270 -3.07 -20.05 -20.31
N ARG A 271 -1.87 -20.45 -19.91
CA ARG A 271 -1.59 -21.83 -19.49
C ARG A 271 -2.33 -22.23 -18.22
N GLY A 272 -2.47 -21.29 -17.27
CA GLY A 272 -3.21 -21.50 -16.03
C GLY A 272 -4.70 -21.71 -16.28
N ASP A 273 -5.28 -20.94 -17.19
CA ASP A 273 -6.69 -21.04 -17.57
C ASP A 273 -7.03 -22.35 -18.29
N CYS A 274 -6.10 -22.90 -19.08
CA CYS A 274 -6.28 -24.23 -19.68
C CYS A 274 -6.25 -25.38 -18.65
N ARG A 275 -5.80 -25.15 -17.41
CA ARG A 275 -5.68 -26.16 -16.36
C ARG A 275 -6.75 -26.07 -15.27
N ALA A 276 -7.55 -24.99 -15.25
CA ALA A 276 -8.55 -24.68 -14.23
C ALA A 276 -9.94 -25.25 -14.56
#